data_AF-A0A3A9VZU7-F1
#
_entry.id   AF-A0A3A9VZU7-F1
#
_cell.length_a   1.000
_cell.length_b   1.000
_cell.length_c   1.000
_cell.angle_alpha   90.00
_cell.angle_beta   90.00
_cell.angle_gamma   90.00
#
_symmetry.space_group_name_H-M   'P 1'
#
loop_
_entity.id
_entity.type
_entity.pdbx_description
1 polymer ?
#
loop_
_entity_poly.entity_id
_entity_poly.type
_entity_poly.pdbx_seq_one_letter_code
_entity_poly.pdbx_strand_id
1 'polypeptide(L)'
;MREFRIRGIIFGSLKPKTITIHVGYDYGMNDGGGLKEVTINIVPEDCRIPNTYVWVTLDDGLIIKVEKMSIKETQENLKMQ
;
A
#
# COMPACT_ATOMS: atom_id res chain seq x y z
N MET A 1 4.65 -9.49 -18.62
CA MET A 1 4.23 -9.14 -17.25
C MET A 1 5.29 -8.23 -16.67
N ARG A 2 4.89 -7.05 -16.18
CA ARG A 2 5.82 -6.07 -15.63
C ARG A 2 5.41 -5.82 -14.18
N GLU A 3 6.06 -6.52 -13.28
CA GLU A 3 5.97 -6.21 -11.86
C GLU A 3 6.58 -4.84 -11.58
N PHE A 4 5.91 -4.04 -10.77
CA PHE A 4 6.50 -2.81 -10.26
C PHE A 4 6.11 -2.58 -8.81
N ARG A 5 7.04 -1.98 -8.06
CA ARG A 5 6.92 -1.70 -6.64
C ARG A 5 6.62 -0.22 -6.45
N ILE A 6 5.63 0.08 -5.62
CA ILE A 6 5.17 1.45 -5.34
C ILE A 6 4.86 1.60 -3.85
N ARG A 7 4.88 2.84 -3.37
CA ARG A 7 4.53 3.18 -2.00
C ARG A 7 3.03 3.05 -1.78
N GLY A 8 2.64 2.66 -0.57
CA GLY A 8 1.25 2.66 -0.15
C GLY A 8 1.12 2.99 1.33
N ILE A 9 -0.10 3.36 1.73
CA ILE A 9 -0.47 3.56 3.12
C ILE A 9 -1.75 2.78 3.42
N ILE A 10 -1.76 2.07 4.54
CA ILE A 10 -2.90 1.28 4.97
C ILE A 10 -4.01 2.21 5.47
N PHE A 11 -5.20 2.11 4.90
CA PHE A 11 -6.34 2.96 5.28
C PHE A 11 -7.30 2.24 6.25
N GLY A 12 -7.35 0.90 6.18
CA GLY A 12 -8.33 0.07 6.89
C GLY A 12 -9.52 -0.28 6.00
N SER A 13 -10.38 -1.21 6.43
CA SER A 13 -11.60 -1.59 5.70
C SER A 13 -12.77 -1.83 6.66
N LEU A 14 -13.97 -1.44 6.24
CA LEU A 14 -15.22 -1.78 6.92
C LEU A 14 -15.78 -3.12 6.45
N LYS A 15 -15.22 -3.70 5.38
CA LYS A 15 -15.62 -5.02 4.88
C LYS A 15 -14.79 -6.11 5.54
N PRO A 16 -15.42 -7.21 5.98
CA PRO A 16 -14.69 -8.30 6.62
C PRO A 16 -13.65 -8.91 5.68
N LYS A 17 -12.50 -9.31 6.24
CA LYS A 17 -11.40 -10.01 5.55
C LYS A 17 -10.74 -9.25 4.40
N THR A 18 -10.93 -7.94 4.33
CA THR A 18 -10.28 -7.07 3.35
C THR A 18 -9.55 -5.92 4.02
N ILE A 19 -8.60 -5.32 3.33
CA ILE A 19 -7.93 -4.09 3.74
C ILE A 19 -7.87 -3.17 2.52
N THR A 20 -8.21 -1.90 2.71
CA THR A 20 -8.00 -0.87 1.70
C THR A 20 -6.61 -0.27 1.88
N ILE A 21 -5.87 -0.20 0.78
CA ILE A 21 -4.55 0.40 0.69
C ILE A 21 -4.65 1.60 -0.26
N HIS A 22 -4.21 2.77 0.18
CA HIS A 22 -4.00 3.90 -0.71
C HIS A 22 -2.63 3.73 -1.36
N VAL A 23 -2.64 3.27 -2.61
CA VAL A 23 -1.45 3.02 -3.42
C VAL A 23 -1.06 4.31 -4.13
N GLY A 24 0.24 4.62 -4.13
CA GLY A 24 0.77 5.82 -4.78
C GLY A 24 0.15 7.11 -4.24
N TYR A 25 0.07 7.27 -2.92
CA TYR A 25 -0.67 8.36 -2.27
C TYR A 25 -0.18 9.79 -2.59
N ASP A 26 0.98 9.96 -3.23
CA ASP A 26 1.50 11.24 -3.75
C ASP A 26 1.23 11.44 -5.26
N TYR A 27 0.63 10.44 -5.92
CA TYR A 27 0.27 10.48 -7.33
C TYR A 27 -1.22 10.80 -7.49
N GLY A 28 -1.54 11.59 -8.51
CA GLY A 28 -2.93 11.80 -8.90
C GLY A 28 -3.58 10.48 -9.34
N MET A 29 -4.92 10.42 -9.34
CA MET A 29 -5.65 9.23 -9.81
C MET A 29 -5.32 8.86 -11.26
N ASN A 30 -5.04 9.87 -12.10
CA ASN A 30 -4.64 9.67 -13.49
C ASN A 30 -3.19 9.18 -13.64
N ASP A 31 -2.38 9.30 -12.57
CA ASP A 31 -0.95 8.97 -12.55
C ASP A 31 -0.69 7.62 -11.84
N GLY A 32 -1.76 6.87 -11.53
CA GLY A 32 -1.69 5.56 -10.90
C GLY A 32 -1.89 5.55 -9.38
N GLY A 33 -2.16 6.71 -8.77
CA GLY A 33 -2.59 6.80 -7.37
C GLY A 33 -4.03 6.32 -7.17
N GLY A 34 -4.34 5.69 -6.04
CA GLY A 34 -5.72 5.33 -5.73
C GLY A 34 -5.91 4.30 -4.64
N LEU A 35 -7.17 4.10 -4.25
CA LEU A 35 -7.56 3.10 -3.27
C LEU A 35 -7.73 1.73 -3.93
N LYS A 36 -7.03 0.72 -3.40
CA LYS A 36 -7.17 -0.68 -3.82
C LYS A 36 -7.54 -1.54 -2.62
N GLU A 37 -8.53 -2.40 -2.81
CA GLU A 37 -8.97 -3.37 -1.81
C GLU A 37 -8.21 -4.69 -2.04
N VAL A 38 -7.67 -5.26 -0.98
CA VAL A 38 -6.97 -6.56 -1.01
C VAL A 38 -7.51 -7.48 0.08
N THR A 39 -7.30 -8.77 -0.10
CA THR A 39 -7.58 -9.74 0.96
C THR A 39 -6.60 -9.54 2.11
N ILE A 40 -7.11 -9.67 3.34
CA ILE A 40 -6.32 -9.45 4.57
C ILE A 40 -5.08 -10.35 4.67
N ASN A 41 -5.10 -11.51 4.01
CA ASN A 41 -4.01 -12.50 4.03
C ASN A 41 -2.77 -12.05 3.26
N ILE A 42 -2.91 -11.14 2.29
CA ILE A 42 -1.78 -10.57 1.53
C ILE A 42 -1.03 -9.53 2.38
N VAL A 43 -1.72 -8.94 3.38
CA VAL A 43 -1.16 -7.90 4.24
C VAL A 43 -0.56 -8.54 5.51
N PRO A 44 0.74 -8.35 5.78
CA PRO A 44 1.37 -8.80 7.02
C PRO A 44 0.63 -8.25 8.25
N GLU A 45 0.50 -9.06 9.31
CA GLU A 45 -0.30 -8.70 10.50
C GLU A 45 0.12 -7.37 11.13
N ASP A 46 1.42 -7.13 11.21
CA ASP A 46 2.03 -5.94 11.78
C ASP A 46 1.94 -4.69 10.87
N CYS A 47 1.36 -4.85 9.68
CA CYS A 47 1.04 -3.78 8.74
C CYS A 47 -0.45 -3.41 8.76
N ARG A 48 -1.34 -4.22 9.34
CA ARG A 48 -2.81 -4.04 9.21
C ARG A 48 -3.37 -2.82 9.94
N ILE A 49 -2.52 -2.09 10.66
CA ILE A 49 -2.89 -0.89 11.40
C ILE A 49 -3.02 0.28 10.40
N PRO A 50 -4.11 1.06 10.45
CA PRO A 50 -4.25 2.27 9.65
C PRO A 50 -3.05 3.21 9.79
N ASN A 51 -2.75 3.94 8.72
CA ASN A 51 -1.60 4.82 8.57
C ASN A 51 -0.22 4.12 8.60
N THR A 52 -0.18 2.79 8.46
CA THR A 52 1.09 2.09 8.28
C THR A 52 1.60 2.27 6.85
N TYR A 53 2.84 2.72 6.70
CA TYR A 53 3.51 2.82 5.41
C TYR A 53 4.03 1.45 4.95
N VAL A 54 3.72 1.12 3.70
CA VAL A 54 4.03 -0.17 3.11
C VAL A 54 4.54 -0.02 1.70
N TRP A 55 5.36 -0.97 1.29
CA TRP A 55 5.65 -1.23 -0.11
C TRP A 55 4.61 -2.17 -0.69
N VAL A 56 4.10 -1.83 -1.86
CA VAL A 56 3.09 -2.58 -2.60
C VAL A 56 3.71 -3.03 -3.91
N THR A 57 3.67 -4.33 -4.19
CA THR A 57 4.07 -4.87 -5.49
C THR A 57 2.83 -5.14 -6.32
N LEU A 58 2.80 -4.57 -7.52
CA LEU A 58 1.70 -4.70 -8.47
C LEU A 58 2.12 -5.57 -9.66
N ASP A 59 1.22 -6.44 -10.10
CA ASP A 59 1.28 -7.16 -11.38
C ASP A 59 -0.03 -6.93 -12.14
N ASP A 60 0.07 -6.39 -13.35
CA ASP A 60 -1.06 -5.93 -14.17
C ASP A 60 -2.11 -5.11 -13.38
N GLY A 61 -1.63 -4.27 -12.45
CA GLY A 61 -2.45 -3.40 -11.61
C GLY A 61 -3.10 -4.07 -10.40
N LEU A 62 -2.86 -5.36 -10.18
CA LEU A 62 -3.31 -6.12 -9.01
C LEU A 62 -2.21 -6.17 -7.95
N ILE A 63 -2.58 -6.03 -6.68
CA ILE A 63 -1.62 -6.13 -5.58
C ILE A 63 -1.34 -7.61 -5.30
N ILE A 64 -0.10 -8.01 -5.52
CA ILE A 64 0.35 -9.39 -5.28
C ILE A 64 1.18 -9.53 -4.00
N LYS A 65 1.74 -8.43 -3.49
CA LYS A 65 2.57 -8.45 -2.27
C LYS A 65 2.50 -7.12 -1.54
N VAL A 66 2.48 -7.19 -0.20
CA VAL A 66 2.59 -6.04 0.70
C VAL A 66 3.71 -6.30 1.68
N GLU A 67 4.60 -5.31 1.84
CA GLU A 67 5.76 -5.39 2.73
C GLU A 67 5.84 -4.15 3.60
N LYS A 68 6.21 -4.33 4.86
CA LYS A 68 6.42 -3.20 5.76
C LYS A 68 7.59 -2.35 5.29
N MET A 69 7.44 -1.04 5.33
CA MET A 69 8.56 -0.13 5.22
C MET A 69 9.37 -0.13 6.52
N SER A 70 10.69 -0.07 6.39
CA SER A 70 11.56 0.21 7.54
C SER A 70 11.28 1.60 8.11
N ILE A 71 11.74 1.83 9.33
CA ILE A 71 11.63 3.15 9.99
C ILE A 71 12.32 4.23 9.16
N LYS A 72 13.48 3.91 8.58
CA LYS A 72 14.24 4.84 7.73
C LYS A 72 13.45 5.23 6.47
N GLU A 73 12.91 4.25 5.75
CA GLU A 73 12.09 4.50 4.55
C GLU A 73 10.82 5.31 4.89
N THR A 74 10.21 5.02 6.04
CA THR A 74 9.05 5.78 6.54
C THR A 74 9.41 7.25 6.80
N GLN A 75 10.57 7.50 7.44
CA GLN A 75 11.05 8.86 7.70
C GLN A 75 11.40 9.62 6.42
N GLU A 76 11.94 8.93 5.42
CA GLU A 76 12.20 9.52 4.11
C GLU A 76 10.90 9.91 3.40
N ASN A 77 9.87 9.04 3.45
CA ASN A 77 8.56 9.34 2.88
C ASN A 77 7.87 10.53 3.53
N LEU A 78 7.94 10.66 4.86
CA LEU A 78 7.36 11.80 5.58
C LEU A 78 8.01 13.15 5.21
N LYS A 79 9.25 13.15 4.71
CA LYS A 79 9.94 14.36 4.25
C LYS A 79 9.60 14.74 2.81
N MET A 80 8.98 13.83 2.05
CA MET A 80 8.60 14.05 0.65
C MET A 80 7.17 14.58 0.49
N GLN A 81 6.38 14.59 1.58
CA GLN A 81 5.06 15.21 1.68
C GLN A 81 5.17 16.67 2.12
#